data_AF-A0AAV5F494-F1
#
_entry.id   AF-A0AAV5F494-F1
#
_cell.length_a   1.000
_cell.length_b   1.000
_cell.length_c   1.000
_cell.angle_alpha   90.00
_cell.angle_beta   90.00
_cell.angle_gamma   90.00
#
_symmetry.space_group_name_H-M   'P 1'
#
loop_
_entity.id
_entity.type
_entity.pdbx_description
1 polymer ?
#
loop_
_entity_poly.entity_id
_entity_poly.type
_entity_poly.pdbx_seq_one_letter_code
_entity_poly.pdbx_strand_id
1 'polypeptide(L)'
;MASPSAATVAAVTVLVFLVAGASGARLPGRGGAVRGPLPRGGAPATAVFALGSFWRSEAAFGCLPGVIRTSVGYAGGSKANPEYRNLADHAECVKVEYDPRLIHYKQLLEVFWKSHDPRDVFGQGPDVGNQYRSIIFTNGTIEARLAALTKEKEQAKDRSSVITTQIQPLGVFYPAEPEHQKFELKRKPFLLQLMGNLPEEELIASTLAAKLNAYAAELCPANTQKRISSKIDEIAKKGWPILREI
;
A
#
# COMPACT_ATOMS: atom_id res chain seq x y z
N MET A 1 18.05 -85.38 -21.28
CA MET A 1 17.46 -84.48 -22.30
C MET A 1 17.22 -83.12 -21.65
N ALA A 2 17.64 -81.96 -22.11
CA ALA A 2 18.65 -81.49 -23.05
C ALA A 2 19.01 -80.05 -22.61
N SER A 3 20.23 -79.63 -22.94
CA SER A 3 21.01 -78.46 -22.54
C SER A 3 20.40 -77.05 -22.82
N PRO A 4 20.98 -75.97 -22.26
CA PRO A 4 20.45 -74.59 -22.34
C PRO A 4 20.94 -73.85 -23.61
N SER A 5 20.25 -72.78 -24.02
CA SER A 5 20.65 -71.96 -25.18
C SER A 5 20.62 -70.44 -24.92
N ALA A 6 21.84 -69.90 -24.91
CA ALA A 6 22.34 -68.66 -25.52
C ALA A 6 21.68 -67.29 -25.28
N ALA A 7 22.56 -66.41 -24.80
CA ALA A 7 22.53 -64.96 -24.70
C ALA A 7 22.19 -64.20 -26.00
N THR A 8 21.65 -62.98 -25.84
CA THR A 8 22.13 -61.83 -26.60
C THR A 8 21.98 -60.55 -25.76
N VAL A 9 23.12 -59.93 -25.46
CA VAL A 9 23.26 -58.65 -24.77
C VAL A 9 23.16 -57.55 -25.83
N ALA A 10 22.20 -56.63 -25.69
CA ALA A 10 22.16 -55.40 -26.47
C ALA A 10 22.76 -54.27 -25.62
N ALA A 11 24.00 -53.90 -25.94
CA ALA A 11 24.66 -52.73 -25.38
C ALA A 11 24.06 -51.46 -25.99
N VAL A 12 23.51 -50.57 -25.15
CA VAL A 12 23.16 -49.20 -25.55
C VAL A 12 24.16 -48.28 -24.87
N THR A 13 25.22 -47.95 -25.61
CA THR A 13 26.17 -46.87 -25.30
C THR A 13 25.48 -45.54 -25.56
N VAL A 14 25.16 -44.77 -24.51
CA VAL A 14 24.83 -43.35 -24.63
C VAL A 14 26.02 -42.53 -24.14
N LEU A 15 26.53 -41.75 -25.08
CA LEU A 15 27.71 -40.92 -25.08
C LEU A 15 27.59 -39.78 -24.03
N VAL A 16 28.53 -39.75 -23.09
CA VAL A 16 28.70 -38.64 -22.13
C VAL A 16 29.43 -37.50 -22.84
N PHE A 17 28.74 -36.40 -23.13
CA PHE A 17 29.37 -35.15 -23.54
C PHE A 17 29.75 -34.33 -22.30
N LEU A 18 31.05 -34.32 -21.99
CA LEU A 18 31.69 -33.38 -21.10
C LEU A 18 31.85 -32.04 -21.83
N VAL A 19 31.04 -31.04 -21.46
CA VAL A 19 31.29 -29.65 -21.82
C VAL A 19 31.75 -28.91 -20.57
N ALA A 20 33.07 -28.73 -20.48
CA ALA A 20 33.70 -27.79 -19.57
C ALA A 20 33.52 -26.37 -20.14
N GLY A 21 32.85 -25.51 -19.39
CA GLY A 21 32.64 -24.11 -19.73
C GLY A 21 32.62 -23.26 -18.46
N ALA A 22 33.80 -22.86 -18.00
CA ALA A 22 33.95 -21.84 -16.97
C ALA A 22 33.49 -20.48 -17.53
N SER A 23 32.54 -19.83 -16.87
CA SER A 23 32.34 -18.37 -16.97
C SER A 23 31.62 -17.89 -15.73
N GLY A 24 32.30 -17.01 -14.99
CA GLY A 24 31.93 -16.57 -13.66
C GLY A 24 30.56 -15.89 -13.59
N ALA A 25 29.86 -16.17 -12.51
CA ALA A 25 28.68 -15.44 -12.09
C ALA A 25 29.06 -13.96 -11.88
N ARG A 26 28.71 -13.10 -12.84
CA ARG A 26 28.66 -11.65 -12.62
C ARG A 26 27.34 -11.34 -11.92
N LEU A 27 27.44 -10.92 -10.66
CA LEU A 27 26.35 -10.27 -9.94
C LEU A 27 25.89 -9.05 -10.75
N PRO A 28 24.60 -8.89 -11.09
CA PRO A 28 24.14 -7.65 -11.68
C PRO A 28 24.23 -6.57 -10.61
N GLY A 29 25.08 -5.58 -10.91
CA GLY A 29 25.37 -4.45 -10.05
C GLY A 29 24.13 -3.61 -9.73
N ARG A 30 24.25 -2.89 -8.62
CA ARG A 30 23.35 -1.88 -8.08
C ARG A 30 23.08 -0.80 -9.15
N GLY A 31 22.06 -1.01 -9.97
CA GLY A 31 21.63 -0.08 -11.01
C GLY A 31 20.85 1.09 -10.41
N GLY A 32 21.34 2.31 -10.68
CA GLY A 32 20.77 3.56 -10.19
C GLY A 32 19.33 3.78 -10.60
N ALA A 33 18.60 4.51 -9.75
CA ALA A 33 17.26 4.98 -10.02
C ALA A 33 17.24 5.84 -11.30
N VAL A 34 16.76 5.27 -12.40
CA VAL A 34 16.46 6.02 -13.61
C VAL A 34 15.23 6.88 -13.34
N ARG A 35 15.46 8.19 -13.14
CA ARG A 35 14.43 9.22 -13.17
C ARG A 35 13.99 9.43 -14.63
N GLY A 36 13.07 8.60 -15.10
CA GLY A 36 12.31 8.84 -16.33
C GLY A 36 10.91 9.39 -16.01
N PRO A 37 10.25 10.09 -16.95
CA PRO A 37 8.83 10.42 -16.83
C PRO A 37 8.02 9.13 -16.66
N LEU A 38 7.00 9.15 -15.79
CA LEU A 38 6.13 8.01 -15.55
C LEU A 38 5.56 7.49 -16.88
N PRO A 39 5.58 6.18 -17.15
CA PRO A 39 5.02 5.65 -18.39
C PRO A 39 3.53 6.01 -18.44
N ARG A 40 3.04 6.61 -19.52
CA ARG A 40 1.58 6.80 -19.71
C ARG A 40 0.99 5.46 -20.20
N GLY A 41 -0.08 4.96 -19.59
CA GLY A 41 -0.86 3.86 -20.19
C GLY A 41 -1.23 2.63 -19.33
N GLY A 42 -1.42 2.74 -18.02
CA GLY A 42 -2.11 1.71 -17.22
C GLY A 42 -3.29 2.34 -16.47
N ALA A 43 -4.44 1.66 -16.40
CA ALA A 43 -5.54 2.12 -15.57
C ALA A 43 -5.11 2.07 -14.09
N PRO A 44 -5.39 3.12 -13.28
CA PRO A 44 -5.18 3.07 -11.84
C PRO A 44 -5.88 1.87 -11.21
N ALA A 45 -5.21 1.23 -10.26
CA ALA A 45 -5.78 0.19 -9.42
C ALA A 45 -6.18 0.79 -8.06
N THR A 46 -7.11 0.14 -7.38
CA THR A 46 -7.64 0.59 -6.08
C THR A 46 -7.46 -0.50 -5.04
N ALA A 47 -7.06 -0.12 -3.83
CA ALA A 47 -7.04 -0.98 -2.65
C ALA A 47 -7.79 -0.28 -1.50
N VAL A 48 -8.51 -1.03 -0.68
CA VAL A 48 -9.27 -0.48 0.47
C VAL A 48 -8.90 -1.23 1.74
N PHE A 49 -8.58 -0.49 2.80
CA PHE A 49 -8.14 -1.03 4.08
C PHE A 49 -8.82 -0.30 5.25
N ALA A 50 -9.13 -1.02 6.33
CA ALA A 50 -9.46 -0.46 7.64
C ALA A 50 -8.37 -0.84 8.64
N LEU A 51 -7.79 0.14 9.32
CA LEU A 51 -6.62 -0.06 10.19
C LEU A 51 -6.57 0.97 11.33
N GLY A 52 -7.72 1.27 11.93
CA GLY A 52 -7.86 2.29 12.97
C GLY A 52 -8.44 3.59 12.43
N SER A 53 -8.17 4.71 13.12
CA SER A 53 -8.61 6.03 12.65
C SER A 53 -8.17 6.27 11.21
N PHE A 54 -9.13 6.59 10.35
CA PHE A 54 -8.86 6.80 8.94
C PHE A 54 -7.98 8.02 8.65
N TRP A 55 -7.82 8.97 9.58
CA TRP A 55 -6.98 10.16 9.38
C TRP A 55 -5.50 9.79 9.30
N ARG A 56 -5.05 8.99 10.27
CA ARG A 56 -3.68 8.46 10.28
C ARG A 56 -3.52 7.36 9.23
N SER A 57 -4.55 6.55 9.02
CA SER A 57 -4.56 5.51 7.98
C SER A 57 -4.37 6.10 6.58
N GLU A 58 -5.04 7.21 6.25
CA GLU A 58 -4.89 7.91 4.98
C GLU A 58 -3.45 8.37 4.76
N ALA A 59 -2.89 9.02 5.78
CA ALA A 59 -1.54 9.55 5.77
C ALA A 59 -0.47 8.44 5.64
N ALA A 60 -0.73 7.22 6.11
CA ALA A 60 0.22 6.10 6.00
C ALA A 60 0.57 5.73 4.56
N PHE A 61 -0.34 5.93 3.60
CA PHE A 61 -0.12 5.55 2.19
C PHE A 61 0.32 6.71 1.29
N GLY A 62 0.00 7.95 1.64
CA GLY A 62 0.09 9.10 0.73
C GLY A 62 1.50 9.41 0.21
N CYS A 63 2.55 9.02 0.91
CA CYS A 63 3.95 9.28 0.53
C CYS A 63 4.64 8.13 -0.22
N LEU A 64 3.93 7.05 -0.51
CA LEU A 64 4.48 5.90 -1.23
C LEU A 64 4.63 6.23 -2.73
N PRO A 65 5.82 5.99 -3.33
CA PRO A 65 5.98 6.12 -4.77
C PRO A 65 5.00 5.21 -5.51
N GLY A 66 4.23 5.78 -6.44
CA GLY A 66 3.20 5.05 -7.19
C GLY A 66 1.79 5.21 -6.65
N VAL A 67 1.60 5.73 -5.43
CA VAL A 67 0.27 6.16 -4.97
C VAL A 67 -0.11 7.46 -5.68
N ILE A 68 -1.30 7.45 -6.27
CA ILE A 68 -1.86 8.56 -7.06
C ILE A 68 -2.73 9.42 -6.15
N ARG A 69 -3.62 8.82 -5.36
CA ARG A 69 -4.46 9.54 -4.39
C ARG A 69 -4.91 8.61 -3.28
N THR A 70 -5.27 9.21 -2.16
CA THR A 70 -5.90 8.55 -1.01
C THR A 70 -7.21 9.25 -0.72
N SER A 71 -8.17 8.55 -0.15
CA SER A 71 -9.40 9.15 0.37
C SER A 71 -9.93 8.28 1.50
N VAL A 72 -10.59 8.89 2.47
CA VAL A 72 -11.20 8.20 3.60
C VAL A 72 -12.69 7.96 3.40
N GLY A 73 -13.22 6.93 4.06
CA GLY A 73 -14.62 6.54 3.94
C GLY A 73 -15.01 5.40 4.87
N TYR A 74 -16.16 4.81 4.58
CA TYR A 74 -16.81 3.79 5.39
C TYR A 74 -17.13 2.56 4.54
N ALA A 75 -16.79 1.38 5.04
CA ALA A 75 -17.03 0.11 4.34
C ALA A 75 -17.21 -1.06 5.32
N GLY A 76 -17.74 -2.17 4.81
CA GLY A 76 -17.86 -3.43 5.57
C GLY A 76 -19.08 -3.54 6.49
N GLY A 77 -19.97 -2.55 6.46
CA GLY A 77 -21.28 -2.61 7.07
C GLY A 77 -22.41 -2.79 6.05
N SER A 78 -23.64 -2.81 6.55
CA SER A 78 -24.89 -3.02 5.81
C SER A 78 -25.73 -1.76 5.67
N LYS A 79 -25.46 -0.73 6.47
CA LYS A 79 -26.19 0.53 6.45
C LYS A 79 -25.90 1.30 5.15
N ALA A 80 -26.94 1.70 4.42
CA ALA A 80 -26.77 2.59 3.29
C ALA A 80 -26.45 4.03 3.75
N ASN A 81 -25.53 4.69 3.06
CA ASN A 81 -25.11 6.08 3.31
C ASN A 81 -24.78 6.35 4.80
N PRO A 82 -23.78 5.63 5.36
CA PRO A 82 -23.28 5.94 6.69
C PRO A 82 -22.66 7.34 6.73
N GLU A 83 -22.74 7.97 7.90
CA GLU A 83 -22.15 9.28 8.21
C GLU A 83 -21.30 9.12 9.47
N TYR A 84 -20.35 10.02 9.71
CA TYR A 84 -19.39 9.89 10.81
C TYR A 84 -20.06 9.69 12.18
N ARG A 85 -21.19 10.37 12.42
CA ARG A 85 -21.94 10.28 13.69
C ARG A 85 -22.80 9.03 13.80
N ASN A 86 -22.98 8.29 12.71
CA ASN A 86 -23.89 7.15 12.63
C ASN A 86 -23.40 6.12 11.60
N LEU A 87 -22.30 5.45 11.92
CA LEU A 87 -21.62 4.45 11.10
C LEU A 87 -22.33 3.09 11.07
N ALA A 88 -23.12 2.79 12.10
CA ALA A 88 -23.64 1.46 12.39
C ALA A 88 -22.51 0.40 12.43
N ASP A 89 -22.51 -0.55 11.50
CA ASP A 89 -21.57 -1.66 11.40
C ASP A 89 -20.39 -1.40 10.45
N HIS A 90 -20.30 -0.21 9.84
CA HIS A 90 -19.16 0.15 9.00
C HIS A 90 -17.87 0.31 9.82
N ALA A 91 -16.74 0.08 9.15
CA ALA A 91 -15.41 0.46 9.63
C ALA A 91 -14.96 1.75 8.93
N GLU A 92 -14.20 2.56 9.65
CA GLU A 92 -13.39 3.61 9.05
C GLU A 92 -12.34 2.96 8.15
N CYS A 93 -12.25 3.43 6.91
CA CYS A 93 -11.36 2.84 5.92
C CYS A 93 -10.72 3.90 5.03
N VAL A 94 -9.57 3.55 4.46
CA VAL A 94 -8.85 4.31 3.46
C VAL A 94 -8.95 3.58 2.13
N LYS A 95 -9.30 4.32 1.08
CA LYS A 95 -9.16 3.92 -0.32
C LYS A 95 -7.87 4.51 -0.87
N VAL A 96 -7.02 3.65 -1.41
CA VAL A 96 -5.73 3.98 -2.02
C VAL A 96 -5.82 3.70 -3.51
N GLU A 97 -5.66 4.72 -4.33
CA GLU A 97 -5.54 4.59 -5.77
C GLU A 97 -4.09 4.71 -6.18
N TYR A 98 -3.61 3.74 -6.95
CA TYR A 98 -2.19 3.57 -7.23
C TYR A 98 -1.92 3.09 -8.65
N ASP A 99 -0.72 3.36 -9.14
CA ASP A 99 -0.23 2.83 -10.41
C ASP A 99 0.42 1.46 -10.18
N PRO A 100 -0.19 0.35 -10.65
CA PRO A 100 0.33 -1.00 -10.43
C PRO A 100 1.68 -1.25 -11.10
N ARG A 101 2.14 -0.36 -11.99
CA ARG A 101 3.47 -0.43 -12.62
C ARG A 101 4.58 0.13 -11.73
N LEU A 102 4.21 0.92 -10.71
CA LEU A 102 5.14 1.60 -9.80
C LEU A 102 5.11 0.99 -8.40
N ILE A 103 3.94 0.60 -7.93
CA ILE A 103 3.74 -0.04 -6.64
C ILE A 103 2.73 -1.19 -6.76
N HIS A 104 3.05 -2.32 -6.15
CA HIS A 104 2.22 -3.51 -6.19
C HIS A 104 1.36 -3.61 -4.94
N TYR A 105 0.20 -4.29 -5.04
CA TYR A 105 -0.70 -4.55 -3.92
C TYR A 105 0.02 -5.14 -2.68
N LYS A 106 1.00 -6.02 -2.88
CA LYS A 106 1.80 -6.59 -1.79
C LYS A 106 2.57 -5.54 -0.99
N GLN A 107 3.07 -4.47 -1.64
CA GLN A 107 3.76 -3.38 -0.96
C GLN A 107 2.78 -2.52 -0.15
N LEU A 108 1.53 -2.38 -0.62
CA LEU A 108 0.47 -1.75 0.17
C LEU A 108 0.11 -2.59 1.41
N LEU A 109 0.03 -3.91 1.26
CA LEU A 109 -0.15 -4.83 2.39
C LEU A 109 1.00 -4.70 3.41
N GLU A 110 2.25 -4.59 2.96
CA GLU A 110 3.38 -4.38 3.87
C GLU A 110 3.29 -3.08 4.68
N VAL A 111 2.73 -2.03 4.10
CA VAL A 111 2.46 -0.77 4.81
C VAL A 111 1.32 -0.97 5.79
N PHE A 112 0.21 -1.56 5.35
CA PHE A 112 -0.92 -1.92 6.20
C PHE A 112 -0.46 -2.66 7.47
N TRP A 113 0.29 -3.76 7.35
CA TRP A 113 0.73 -4.55 8.50
C TRP A 113 1.70 -3.82 9.45
N LYS A 114 2.36 -2.75 9.00
CA LYS A 114 3.27 -1.93 9.81
C LYS A 114 2.59 -0.72 10.44
N SER A 115 1.40 -0.37 9.99
CA SER A 115 0.74 0.88 10.34
C SER A 115 -0.17 0.79 11.57
N HIS A 116 -0.48 -0.42 12.05
CA HIS A 116 -1.36 -0.67 13.20
C HIS A 116 -1.02 -2.02 13.85
N ASP A 117 -1.65 -2.34 14.99
CA ASP A 117 -1.54 -3.68 15.58
C ASP A 117 -2.66 -4.59 15.03
N PRO A 118 -2.34 -5.55 14.15
CA PRO A 118 -3.35 -6.40 13.53
C PRO A 118 -3.94 -7.47 14.47
N ARG A 119 -3.51 -7.51 15.73
CA ARG A 119 -4.00 -8.42 16.77
C ARG A 119 -5.00 -7.75 17.70
N ASP A 120 -5.04 -6.41 17.72
CA ASP A 120 -5.97 -5.68 18.57
C ASP A 120 -7.41 -5.81 18.05
N VAL A 121 -8.32 -6.14 18.95
CA VAL A 121 -9.73 -6.46 18.66
C VAL A 121 -10.65 -5.31 19.01
N PHE A 122 -10.28 -4.53 20.03
CA PHE A 122 -11.16 -3.51 20.61
C PHE A 122 -10.88 -2.11 20.08
N GLY A 123 -9.90 -1.96 19.20
CA GLY A 123 -9.47 -0.66 18.72
C GLY A 123 -8.12 -0.70 18.05
N GLN A 124 -7.56 0.47 17.80
CA GLN A 124 -6.18 0.67 17.36
C GLN A 124 -5.57 1.86 18.09
N GLY A 125 -4.60 1.60 18.96
CA GLY A 125 -3.94 2.64 19.75
C GLY A 125 -4.92 3.37 20.67
N PRO A 126 -5.07 4.70 20.58
CA PRO A 126 -6.02 5.44 21.43
C PRO A 126 -7.49 5.29 20.98
N ASP A 127 -7.73 4.77 19.77
CA ASP A 127 -9.06 4.71 19.16
C ASP A 127 -9.75 3.40 19.53
N VAL A 128 -10.81 3.47 20.33
CA VAL A 128 -11.55 2.30 20.84
C VAL A 128 -12.91 2.21 20.16
N GLY A 129 -13.27 1.02 19.68
CA GLY A 129 -14.57 0.75 19.09
C GLY A 129 -14.51 -0.10 17.83
N ASN A 130 -15.64 -0.72 17.49
CA ASN A 130 -15.75 -1.61 16.34
C ASN A 130 -15.44 -0.91 15.01
N GLN A 131 -15.66 0.42 14.91
CA GLN A 131 -15.33 1.19 13.71
C GLN A 131 -13.82 1.22 13.37
N TYR A 132 -12.96 0.95 14.35
CA TYR A 132 -11.49 1.00 14.21
C TYR A 132 -10.84 -0.37 13.95
N ARG A 133 -11.65 -1.41 13.78
CA ARG A 133 -11.17 -2.78 13.57
C ARG A 133 -10.34 -2.94 12.30
N SER A 134 -9.46 -3.92 12.31
CA SER A 134 -8.57 -4.21 11.17
C SER A 134 -9.27 -5.05 10.09
N ILE A 135 -9.33 -4.54 8.85
CA ILE A 135 -9.92 -5.22 7.68
C ILE A 135 -9.09 -4.96 6.42
N ILE A 136 -8.87 -6.00 5.63
CA ILE A 136 -8.43 -5.91 4.25
C ILE A 136 -9.64 -6.19 3.35
N PHE A 137 -10.08 -5.18 2.60
CA PHE A 137 -11.12 -5.35 1.59
C PHE A 137 -10.48 -5.73 0.26
N THR A 138 -11.09 -6.69 -0.43
CA THR A 138 -10.51 -7.29 -1.65
C THR A 138 -11.46 -7.13 -2.84
N ASN A 139 -10.91 -6.79 -4.00
CA ASN A 139 -11.65 -6.60 -5.25
C ASN A 139 -11.47 -7.76 -6.24
N GLY A 140 -11.27 -8.98 -5.72
CA GLY A 140 -11.10 -10.19 -6.53
C GLY A 140 -10.23 -11.26 -5.87
N THR A 141 -10.06 -12.37 -6.58
CA THR A 141 -9.38 -13.57 -6.04
C THR A 141 -7.88 -13.38 -5.84
N ILE A 142 -7.22 -12.56 -6.67
CA ILE A 142 -5.77 -12.30 -6.55
C ILE A 142 -5.45 -11.50 -5.28
N GLU A 143 -6.22 -10.45 -5.00
CA GLU A 143 -6.05 -9.66 -3.77
C GLU A 143 -6.33 -10.49 -2.53
N ALA A 144 -7.42 -11.29 -2.53
CA ALA A 144 -7.74 -12.20 -1.43
C ALA A 144 -6.62 -13.22 -1.17
N ARG A 145 -6.03 -13.80 -2.23
CA ARG A 145 -4.89 -14.72 -2.10
C ARG A 145 -3.66 -14.03 -1.52
N LEU A 146 -3.32 -12.84 -2.01
CA LEU A 146 -2.17 -12.08 -1.51
C LEU A 146 -2.37 -11.62 -0.05
N ALA A 147 -3.57 -11.18 0.30
CA ALA A 147 -3.93 -10.82 1.67
C ALA A 147 -3.78 -12.02 2.61
N ALA A 148 -4.30 -13.19 2.24
CA ALA A 148 -4.17 -14.42 3.04
C ALA A 148 -2.69 -14.84 3.22
N LEU A 149 -1.92 -14.87 2.14
CA LEU A 149 -0.49 -15.22 2.20
C LEU A 149 0.32 -14.26 3.07
N THR A 150 0.04 -12.96 2.99
CA THR A 150 0.73 -11.98 3.84
C THR A 150 0.26 -12.06 5.30
N LYS A 151 -1.03 -12.31 5.56
CA LYS A 151 -1.55 -12.57 6.91
C LYS A 151 -0.87 -13.77 7.57
N GLU A 152 -0.71 -14.88 6.85
CA GLU A 152 0.03 -16.06 7.33
C GLU A 152 1.49 -15.73 7.64
N LYS A 153 2.15 -14.98 6.77
CA LYS A 153 3.53 -14.53 6.99
C LYS A 153 3.66 -13.64 8.24
N GLU A 154 2.73 -12.72 8.46
CA GLU A 154 2.70 -11.88 9.66
C GLU A 154 2.37 -12.67 10.93
N GLN A 155 1.48 -13.66 10.84
CA GLN A 155 1.17 -14.58 11.93
C GLN A 155 2.38 -15.44 12.32
N ALA A 156 3.21 -15.83 11.34
CA ALA A 156 4.41 -16.63 11.59
C ALA A 156 5.52 -15.88 12.34
N LYS A 157 5.51 -14.54 12.33
CA LYS A 157 6.50 -13.72 13.08
C LYS A 157 6.33 -13.82 14.59
N ASP A 158 5.09 -13.97 15.05
CA ASP A 158 4.77 -14.17 16.44
C ASP A 158 3.53 -15.05 16.56
N ARG A 159 3.75 -16.26 17.12
CA ARG A 159 2.73 -17.29 17.32
C ARG A 159 2.07 -17.23 18.69
N SER A 160 2.49 -16.32 19.57
CA SER A 160 1.93 -16.17 20.91
C SER A 160 0.53 -15.53 20.91
N SER A 161 0.16 -14.87 19.81
CA SER A 161 -1.09 -14.11 19.67
C SER A 161 -1.60 -14.20 18.23
N VAL A 162 -2.93 -14.15 18.07
CA VAL A 162 -3.61 -14.37 16.78
C VAL A 162 -3.88 -13.03 16.08
N ILE A 163 -3.58 -12.95 14.79
CA ILE A 163 -3.98 -11.83 13.94
C ILE A 163 -5.48 -11.86 13.69
N THR A 164 -6.17 -10.80 14.12
CA THR A 164 -7.63 -10.66 14.08
C THR A 164 -8.12 -9.91 12.84
N THR A 165 -7.20 -9.36 12.02
CA THR A 165 -7.52 -8.73 10.74
C THR A 165 -8.46 -9.57 9.88
N GLN A 166 -9.60 -8.99 9.52
CA GLN A 166 -10.58 -9.61 8.63
C GLN A 166 -10.13 -9.48 7.17
N ILE A 167 -10.39 -10.50 6.34
CA ILE A 167 -10.19 -10.42 4.89
C ILE A 167 -11.55 -10.71 4.27
N GLN A 168 -12.13 -9.75 3.57
CA GLN A 168 -13.46 -9.88 3.00
C GLN A 168 -13.59 -9.16 1.65
N PRO A 169 -14.56 -9.56 0.80
CA PRO A 169 -14.85 -8.82 -0.42
C PRO A 169 -15.23 -7.37 -0.13
N LEU A 170 -14.81 -6.44 -0.98
CA LEU A 170 -15.27 -5.06 -0.92
C LEU A 170 -16.74 -5.01 -1.35
N GLY A 171 -17.60 -4.55 -0.44
CA GLY A 171 -18.98 -4.16 -0.76
C GLY A 171 -19.02 -2.74 -1.34
N VAL A 172 -19.90 -1.89 -0.81
CA VAL A 172 -19.92 -0.47 -1.16
C VAL A 172 -18.93 0.30 -0.29
N PHE A 173 -18.10 1.13 -0.93
CA PHE A 173 -17.30 2.15 -0.24
C PHE A 173 -18.06 3.47 -0.26
N TYR A 174 -18.35 4.01 0.91
CA TYR A 174 -18.99 5.31 1.08
C TYR A 174 -17.91 6.35 1.41
N PRO A 175 -17.63 7.33 0.54
CA PRO A 175 -16.72 8.42 0.87
C PRO A 175 -17.18 9.15 2.13
N ALA A 176 -16.25 9.41 3.04
CA ALA A 176 -16.53 10.23 4.21
C ALA A 176 -16.61 11.71 3.83
N GLU A 177 -17.17 12.50 4.74
CA GLU A 177 -17.40 13.92 4.60
C GLU A 177 -16.09 14.69 4.31
N PRO A 178 -16.14 15.80 3.56
CA PRO A 178 -14.94 16.50 3.12
C PRO A 178 -14.00 16.91 4.26
N GLU A 179 -14.52 17.28 5.44
CA GLU A 179 -13.73 17.62 6.62
C GLU A 179 -12.76 16.52 7.08
N HIS A 180 -13.06 15.24 6.77
CA HIS A 180 -12.22 14.10 7.12
C HIS A 180 -11.13 13.81 6.09
N GLN A 181 -11.25 14.35 4.88
CA GLN A 181 -10.29 14.13 3.81
C GLN A 181 -9.03 14.98 4.04
N LYS A 182 -7.85 14.38 3.86
CA LYS A 182 -6.54 15.06 4.04
C LYS A 182 -6.43 15.77 5.39
N PHE A 183 -6.97 15.15 6.44
CA PHE A 183 -7.13 15.76 7.76
C PHE A 183 -5.83 16.35 8.33
N GLU A 184 -4.72 15.62 8.23
CA GLU A 184 -3.43 16.07 8.78
C GLU A 184 -2.85 17.25 7.99
N LEU A 185 -3.06 17.29 6.67
CA LEU A 185 -2.74 18.46 5.85
C LEU A 185 -3.61 19.67 6.22
N LYS A 186 -4.93 19.47 6.41
CA LYS A 186 -5.85 20.57 6.74
C LYS A 186 -5.53 21.26 8.06
N ARG A 187 -4.91 20.53 9.00
CA ARG A 187 -4.40 21.08 10.27
C ARG A 187 -3.14 21.94 10.13
N LYS A 188 -2.57 22.06 8.93
CA LYS A 188 -1.36 22.85 8.64
C LYS A 188 -1.68 23.95 7.62
N PRO A 189 -2.24 25.10 8.05
CA PRO A 189 -2.64 26.19 7.15
C PRO A 189 -1.54 26.66 6.19
N PHE A 190 -0.30 26.68 6.67
CA PHE A 190 0.86 27.04 5.85
C PHE A 190 1.05 26.12 4.64
N LEU A 191 0.86 24.81 4.79
CA LEU A 191 1.01 23.85 3.69
C LEU A 191 -0.11 24.00 2.66
N LEU A 192 -1.34 24.26 3.10
CA LEU A 192 -2.47 24.56 2.20
C LEU A 192 -2.18 25.82 1.37
N GLN A 193 -1.66 26.87 2.02
CA GLN A 193 -1.27 28.11 1.34
C GLN A 193 -0.18 27.85 0.31
N LEU A 194 0.85 27.06 0.64
CA LEU A 194 1.91 26.69 -0.29
C LEU A 194 1.37 25.94 -1.52
N MET A 195 0.31 25.16 -1.37
CA MET A 195 -0.35 24.47 -2.49
C MET A 195 -1.33 25.35 -3.28
N GLY A 196 -1.51 26.61 -2.89
CA GLY A 196 -2.40 27.56 -3.55
C GLY A 196 -3.86 27.49 -3.09
N ASN A 197 -4.14 26.92 -1.90
CA ASN A 197 -5.49 26.82 -1.33
C ASN A 197 -6.51 26.23 -2.32
N LEU A 198 -6.20 25.02 -2.81
CA LEU A 198 -7.05 24.32 -3.77
C LEU A 198 -8.50 24.20 -3.26
N PRO A 199 -9.50 24.27 -4.14
CA PRO A 199 -10.86 23.93 -3.77
C PRO A 199 -10.95 22.46 -3.32
N GLU A 200 -11.94 22.16 -2.51
CA GLU A 200 -12.05 20.89 -1.78
C GLU A 200 -11.98 19.66 -2.70
N GLU A 201 -12.69 19.67 -3.84
CA GLU A 201 -12.68 18.57 -4.81
C GLU A 201 -11.28 18.33 -5.41
N GLU A 202 -10.56 19.40 -5.74
CA GLU A 202 -9.20 19.32 -6.26
C GLU A 202 -8.21 18.88 -5.18
N LEU A 203 -8.38 19.33 -3.94
CA LEU A 203 -7.56 18.91 -2.80
C LEU A 203 -7.69 17.40 -2.56
N ILE A 204 -8.91 16.86 -2.60
CA ILE A 204 -9.17 15.43 -2.41
C ILE A 204 -8.54 14.61 -3.54
N ALA A 205 -8.66 15.07 -4.79
CA ALA A 205 -8.14 14.38 -5.97
C ALA A 205 -6.62 14.52 -6.17
N SER A 206 -5.95 15.43 -5.45
CA SER A 206 -4.56 15.78 -5.67
C SER A 206 -3.56 14.75 -5.09
N THR A 207 -2.66 14.27 -5.95
CA THR A 207 -1.50 13.47 -5.55
C THR A 207 -0.57 14.24 -4.61
N LEU A 208 -0.42 15.55 -4.84
CA LEU A 208 0.39 16.40 -3.98
C LEU A 208 -0.22 16.49 -2.58
N ALA A 209 -1.55 16.60 -2.49
CA ALA A 209 -2.26 16.66 -1.22
C ALA A 209 -2.11 15.34 -0.45
N ALA A 210 -2.19 14.18 -1.13
CA ALA A 210 -1.94 12.89 -0.50
C ALA A 210 -0.51 12.82 0.10
N LYS A 211 0.51 13.26 -0.64
CA LYS A 211 1.90 13.33 -0.15
C LYS A 211 2.06 14.30 1.02
N LEU A 212 1.46 15.49 0.94
CA LEU A 212 1.58 16.49 2.00
C LEU A 212 0.78 16.12 3.25
N ASN A 213 -0.32 15.37 3.12
CA ASN A 213 -1.04 14.78 4.25
C ASN A 213 -0.15 13.77 5.00
N ALA A 214 0.51 12.87 4.26
CA ALA A 214 1.49 11.94 4.83
C ALA A 214 2.67 12.66 5.49
N TYR A 215 3.15 13.75 4.87
CA TYR A 215 4.24 14.57 5.40
C TYR A 215 3.85 15.27 6.71
N ALA A 216 2.64 15.85 6.76
CA ALA A 216 2.11 16.53 7.93
C ALA A 216 1.91 15.58 9.12
N ALA A 217 1.64 14.30 8.84
CA ALA A 217 1.55 13.23 9.83
C ALA A 217 2.90 12.60 10.20
N GLU A 218 4.00 13.02 9.56
CA GLU A 218 5.35 12.46 9.71
C GLU A 218 5.45 10.97 9.34
N LEU A 219 4.62 10.51 8.39
CA LEU A 219 4.55 9.12 7.94
C LEU A 219 5.28 8.85 6.61
N CYS A 220 5.89 9.87 6.01
CA CYS A 220 6.71 9.65 4.82
C CYS A 220 8.00 8.91 5.16
N PRO A 221 8.57 8.14 4.21
CA PRO A 221 9.94 7.63 4.34
C PRO A 221 10.92 8.76 4.65
N ALA A 222 11.89 8.53 5.54
CA ALA A 222 12.77 9.59 6.05
C ALA A 222 13.45 10.45 4.96
N ASN A 223 13.88 9.83 3.86
CA ASN A 223 14.47 10.54 2.73
C ASN A 223 13.45 11.44 2.01
N THR A 224 12.21 10.97 1.87
CA THR A 224 11.11 11.75 1.32
C THR A 224 10.79 12.91 2.25
N GLN A 225 10.61 12.66 3.55
CA GLN A 225 10.33 13.69 4.56
C GLN A 225 11.35 14.84 4.47
N LYS A 226 12.65 14.52 4.51
CA LYS A 226 13.74 15.50 4.37
C LYS A 226 13.69 16.28 3.06
N ARG A 227 13.39 15.60 1.94
CA ARG A 227 13.29 16.25 0.63
C ARG A 227 12.13 17.24 0.57
N ILE A 228 10.98 16.87 1.15
CA ILE A 228 9.80 17.76 1.25
C ILE A 228 10.16 18.99 2.08
N SER A 229 10.72 18.79 3.28
CA SER A 229 11.14 19.91 4.15
C SER A 229 12.12 20.84 3.46
N SER A 230 13.16 20.30 2.81
CA SER A 230 14.14 21.13 2.09
C SER A 230 13.52 21.96 0.97
N LYS A 231 12.53 21.42 0.24
CA LYS A 231 11.81 22.17 -0.80
C LYS A 231 10.94 23.26 -0.20
N ILE A 232 10.24 22.96 0.90
CA ILE A 232 9.42 23.93 1.62
C ILE A 232 10.29 25.09 2.14
N ASP A 233 11.42 24.79 2.75
CA ASP A 233 12.36 25.80 3.27
C ASP A 233 12.93 26.68 2.15
N GLU A 234 13.22 26.09 0.98
CA GLU A 234 13.67 26.84 -0.19
C GLU A 234 12.60 27.82 -0.68
N ILE A 235 11.34 27.39 -0.78
CA ILE A 235 10.21 28.25 -1.18
C ILE A 235 9.99 29.35 -0.16
N ALA A 236 9.98 29.01 1.14
CA ALA A 236 9.79 29.96 2.22
C ALA A 236 10.87 31.06 2.22
N LYS A 237 12.12 30.72 1.90
CA LYS A 237 13.23 31.69 1.77
C LYS A 237 13.13 32.57 0.54
N LYS A 238 12.62 32.04 -0.57
CA LYS A 238 12.53 32.76 -1.86
C LYS A 238 11.28 33.64 -2.00
N GLY A 239 10.27 33.46 -1.14
CA GLY A 239 9.03 34.23 -1.16
C GLY A 239 8.11 33.96 -2.36
N TRP A 240 8.50 33.05 -3.26
CA TRP A 240 7.79 32.59 -4.47
C TRP A 240 8.43 31.27 -4.93
N PRO A 241 7.73 30.26 -5.50
CA PRO A 241 6.32 30.16 -5.91
C PRO A 241 5.51 29.08 -5.17
N ILE A 242 4.25 28.89 -5.57
CA ILE A 242 3.35 27.78 -5.17
C ILE A 242 4.05 26.42 -5.36
N LEU A 243 3.96 25.55 -4.37
CA LEU A 243 4.44 24.17 -4.40
C LEU A 243 3.57 23.33 -5.33
N ARG A 244 4.10 22.96 -6.49
CA ARG A 244 3.38 22.16 -7.49
C ARG A 244 3.80 20.68 -7.51
N GLU A 245 5.05 20.36 -7.20
CA GLU A 245 5.58 18.99 -7.33
C GLU A 245 6.66 18.63 -6.30
N ILE A 246 6.60 17.39 -5.79
CA ILE A 246 7.54 16.84 -4.77
C ILE A 246 8.10 15.47 -5.11
#